data_AF-A0A4Z2C6R9-F1
#
_entry.id   AF-A0A4Z2C6R9-F1
#
_cell.length_a   1.000
_cell.length_b   1.000
_cell.length_c   1.000
_cell.angle_alpha   90.00
_cell.angle_beta   90.00
_cell.angle_gamma   90.00
#
_symmetry.space_group_name_H-M   'P 1'
#
loop_
_entity.id
_entity.type
_entity.pdbx_description
1 polymer ?
#
loop_
_entity_poly.entity_id
_entity_poly.type
_entity_poly.pdbx_seq_one_letter_code
_entity_poly.pdbx_strand_id
1 'polypeptide(L)'
;MQGVWVYEIGTSPYFTNVAPGEVPHLPTEAPSLEVFDPEEGEIDGGSPGFDRGQQVEYPTYEPEGGQIQVYPVQYQPNQPGNPEVVVVEDTDINVDVFSYNLGTCASSGNKCSQFADCKDYSSGYCCHCRPGFYGNGIQCTAEGKPQRTNGKLHGKVYVGSSPSPVEFTGNDLHSYVVVNEGRSYVAISEIPSSLGPSLQPLAAVGSVIGWAFALEQPGFKNGFSIIGGEFTLRAEVTFQPGNERLTIRQEFKGIDEHDHLVMSTTMDGRIPEVPYGSTVTIGPYSEIYQYSNNLITSSSSRDYVVNSPDGSTETRTYQWRQTITFQSCQHGDSWGDVKPTQLLSVDNVLAMYDPNEVMRFTMTNKIGDVNGGEPEENPCFTGRHGCDTNAICRP
;
A
#
# COMPACT_ATOMS: atom_id res chain seq x y z
N MET A 1 28.02 8.21 33.77
CA MET A 1 27.66 7.03 34.58
C MET A 1 26.28 6.59 34.14
N GLN A 2 26.16 5.44 33.49
CA GLN A 2 24.87 4.81 33.22
C GLN A 2 24.46 4.04 34.46
N GLY A 3 23.33 4.39 35.05
CA GLY A 3 22.69 3.66 36.14
C GLY A 3 21.22 3.46 35.82
N VAL A 4 20.70 2.27 36.12
CA VAL A 4 19.26 2.00 36.09
C VAL A 4 18.66 2.51 37.39
N TRP A 5 17.58 3.28 37.29
CA TRP A 5 16.86 3.83 38.44
C TRP A 5 15.54 3.08 38.62
N VAL A 6 15.29 2.56 39.81
CA VAL A 6 14.02 1.95 40.18
C VAL A 6 13.30 2.90 41.15
N TYR A 7 12.06 3.25 40.82
CA TYR A 7 11.23 4.14 41.63
C TYR A 7 10.02 3.38 42.18
N GLU A 8 9.72 3.58 43.46
CA GLU A 8 8.45 3.18 44.05
C GLU A 8 7.47 4.36 43.96
N ILE A 9 6.38 4.20 43.21
CA ILE A 9 5.42 5.28 42.95
C ILE A 9 4.45 5.39 44.13
N GLY A 10 4.66 6.38 45.00
CA GLY A 10 3.65 6.85 45.96
C GLY A 10 2.59 7.76 45.30
N THR A 11 1.45 7.93 45.95
CA THR A 11 0.34 8.77 45.45
C THR A 11 0.61 10.28 45.61
N SER A 12 0.27 11.03 44.56
CA SER A 12 0.34 12.50 44.41
C SER A 12 -0.17 13.30 45.64
N PRO A 13 0.43 14.46 46.03
CA PRO A 13 1.16 15.41 45.16
C PRO A 13 2.59 15.84 45.57
N TYR A 14 3.28 15.20 46.52
CA TYR A 14 4.65 15.62 46.89
C TYR A 14 5.60 14.43 47.14
N PHE A 15 6.70 14.35 46.39
CA PHE A 15 7.77 13.35 46.56
C PHE A 15 8.91 13.96 47.40
N THR A 16 9.13 13.46 48.62
CA THR A 16 10.05 14.10 49.60
C THR A 16 11.36 13.39 49.89
N ASN A 17 11.75 12.30 49.22
CA ASN A 17 13.07 11.70 49.44
C ASN A 17 13.55 10.91 48.21
N VAL A 18 14.68 11.32 47.63
CA VAL A 18 15.40 10.55 46.60
C VAL A 18 16.87 10.50 47.01
N ALA A 19 17.42 9.28 47.15
CA ALA A 19 18.84 9.03 47.36
C ALA A 19 19.35 8.07 46.27
N PRO A 20 20.56 8.28 45.73
CA PRO A 20 21.09 7.47 44.62
C PRO A 20 21.68 6.14 45.06
N GLY A 21 21.49 5.10 44.24
CA GLY A 21 22.15 3.79 44.37
C GLY A 21 23.15 3.55 43.24
N GLU A 22 24.33 3.02 43.56
CA GLU A 22 25.41 2.72 42.61
C GLU A 22 25.55 1.21 42.37
N VAL A 23 25.78 0.80 41.11
CA VAL A 23 26.10 -0.59 40.75
C VAL A 23 27.42 -0.63 39.97
N PRO A 24 28.38 -1.49 40.37
CA PRO A 24 29.73 -1.51 39.80
C PRO A 24 29.84 -2.54 38.66
N HIS A 25 30.15 -2.04 37.46
CA HIS A 25 30.63 -2.75 36.26
C HIS A 25 29.62 -3.43 35.30
N LEU A 26 29.80 -3.11 34.01
CA LEU A 26 29.21 -3.73 32.82
C LEU A 26 30.37 -4.32 31.96
N PRO A 27 30.27 -5.55 31.42
CA PRO A 27 31.28 -6.10 30.49
C PRO A 27 31.18 -5.48 29.09
N THR A 28 32.32 -5.38 28.40
CA THR A 28 32.48 -4.80 27.06
C THR A 28 32.76 -5.92 26.03
N GLU A 29 32.24 -5.73 24.80
CA GLU A 29 32.44 -6.49 23.54
C GLU A 29 31.54 -7.70 23.20
N ALA A 30 31.13 -7.73 21.92
CA ALA A 30 30.35 -8.75 21.23
C ALA A 30 31.25 -9.49 20.20
N PRO A 31 31.03 -10.79 19.90
CA PRO A 31 31.83 -11.52 18.91
C PRO A 31 31.28 -11.40 17.48
N SER A 32 32.19 -11.34 16.51
CA SER A 32 31.96 -11.32 15.06
C SER A 32 31.64 -12.70 14.46
N LEU A 33 30.78 -12.75 13.43
CA LEU A 33 30.42 -13.96 12.68
C LEU A 33 30.94 -13.92 11.23
N GLU A 34 31.48 -15.06 10.76
CA GLU A 34 32.09 -15.31 9.46
C GLU A 34 31.06 -15.64 8.36
N VAL A 35 31.41 -15.33 7.10
CA VAL A 35 30.60 -15.45 5.88
C VAL A 35 30.99 -16.72 5.10
N PHE A 36 30.01 -17.47 4.56
CA PHE A 36 30.21 -18.62 3.67
C PHE A 36 29.39 -18.45 2.37
N ASP A 37 29.97 -18.86 1.24
CA ASP A 37 29.51 -18.69 -0.15
C ASP A 37 29.54 -20.08 -0.85
N PRO A 38 28.59 -20.44 -1.75
CA PRO A 38 28.76 -21.61 -2.63
C PRO A 38 28.55 -21.35 -4.14
N GLU A 39 29.45 -21.96 -4.93
CA GLU A 39 29.59 -21.95 -6.40
C GLU A 39 28.58 -22.82 -7.20
N GLU A 40 28.56 -22.56 -8.52
CA GLU A 40 27.72 -23.06 -9.62
C GLU A 40 28.00 -24.51 -10.11
N GLY A 41 27.06 -25.07 -10.89
CA GLY A 41 27.26 -26.28 -11.70
C GLY A 41 26.32 -26.36 -12.92
N GLU A 42 26.91 -26.38 -14.14
CA GLU A 42 26.30 -26.55 -15.47
C GLU A 42 25.95 -28.03 -15.80
N ILE A 43 24.90 -28.28 -16.61
CA ILE A 43 24.82 -29.46 -17.52
C ILE A 43 24.13 -29.10 -18.85
N ASP A 44 24.80 -29.53 -19.93
CA ASP A 44 24.60 -29.40 -21.39
C ASP A 44 23.45 -30.28 -21.98
N GLY A 45 23.01 -29.95 -23.20
CA GLY A 45 21.81 -30.47 -23.88
C GLY A 45 21.99 -31.62 -24.89
N GLY A 46 20.90 -31.94 -25.61
CA GLY A 46 20.91 -32.77 -26.84
C GLY A 46 19.61 -33.54 -27.15
N SER A 47 18.92 -33.20 -28.26
CA SER A 47 17.87 -33.99 -28.92
C SER A 47 18.44 -35.10 -29.83
N PRO A 48 17.62 -36.07 -30.27
CA PRO A 48 17.25 -36.12 -31.70
C PRO A 48 15.79 -36.55 -31.97
N GLY A 49 15.28 -36.21 -33.18
CA GLY A 49 13.87 -36.35 -33.57
C GLY A 49 13.50 -37.47 -34.58
N PHE A 50 12.41 -37.20 -35.29
CA PHE A 50 11.79 -37.83 -36.50
C PHE A 50 10.50 -38.69 -36.36
N ASP A 51 9.41 -38.06 -36.85
CA ASP A 51 8.52 -38.46 -37.97
C ASP A 51 7.16 -39.20 -37.80
N ARG A 52 6.23 -38.64 -38.59
CA ARG A 52 5.04 -39.18 -39.28
C ARG A 52 3.69 -39.31 -38.56
N GLY A 53 2.70 -38.67 -39.18
CA GLY A 53 1.33 -38.54 -38.73
C GLY A 53 0.37 -39.64 -39.17
N GLN A 54 -0.86 -39.53 -38.68
CA GLN A 54 -2.04 -40.16 -39.25
C GLN A 54 -3.30 -39.40 -38.84
N GLN A 55 -4.20 -39.28 -39.81
CA GLN A 55 -5.40 -38.45 -39.89
C GLN A 55 -6.63 -39.36 -39.82
N VAL A 56 -7.62 -39.10 -38.96
CA VAL A 56 -8.96 -39.74 -38.94
C VAL A 56 -9.95 -38.78 -38.26
N GLU A 57 -10.76 -38.00 -38.99
CA GLU A 57 -12.13 -38.27 -39.52
C GLU A 57 -13.24 -38.26 -38.43
N TYR A 58 -14.18 -37.30 -38.55
CA TYR A 58 -15.31 -37.05 -37.65
C TYR A 58 -16.61 -37.66 -38.20
N PRO A 59 -17.54 -38.14 -37.34
CA PRO A 59 -18.95 -38.18 -37.70
C PRO A 59 -19.87 -37.33 -36.80
N THR A 60 -20.86 -36.83 -37.55
CA THR A 60 -22.03 -35.95 -37.42
C THR A 60 -22.94 -36.08 -36.18
N TYR A 61 -23.58 -34.96 -35.85
CA TYR A 61 -24.60 -34.74 -34.83
C TYR A 61 -26.03 -34.94 -35.39
N GLU A 62 -26.92 -35.59 -34.62
CA GLU A 62 -28.38 -35.34 -34.69
C GLU A 62 -29.06 -35.63 -33.33
N PRO A 63 -30.14 -34.91 -32.94
CA PRO A 63 -30.66 -34.89 -31.57
C PRO A 63 -32.02 -35.59 -31.40
N GLU A 64 -32.25 -36.31 -30.29
CA GLU A 64 -33.61 -36.60 -29.81
C GLU A 64 -33.69 -36.56 -28.28
N GLY A 65 -34.74 -35.90 -27.78
CA GLY A 65 -34.93 -35.53 -26.38
C GLY A 65 -35.63 -36.56 -25.51
N GLY A 66 -35.47 -36.40 -24.19
CA GLY A 66 -36.25 -37.08 -23.15
C GLY A 66 -36.01 -36.43 -21.78
N GLN A 67 -37.09 -36.00 -21.13
CA GLN A 67 -37.11 -35.26 -19.86
C GLN A 67 -36.67 -36.13 -18.66
N ILE A 68 -35.82 -35.60 -17.77
CA ILE A 68 -35.43 -36.27 -16.51
C ILE A 68 -36.37 -35.80 -15.39
N GLN A 69 -37.11 -36.73 -14.77
CA GLN A 69 -37.89 -36.48 -13.56
C GLN A 69 -37.00 -36.43 -12.31
N VAL A 70 -37.21 -35.43 -11.45
CA VAL A 70 -36.52 -35.25 -10.18
C VAL A 70 -37.40 -35.77 -9.04
N TYR A 71 -36.88 -36.68 -8.21
CA TYR A 71 -37.51 -37.11 -6.95
C TYR A 71 -36.72 -36.56 -5.75
N PRO A 72 -37.39 -36.01 -4.71
CA PRO A 72 -36.72 -35.50 -3.53
C PRO A 72 -36.41 -36.62 -2.53
N VAL A 73 -35.17 -36.68 -2.03
CA VAL A 73 -34.77 -37.59 -0.94
C VAL A 73 -34.82 -36.82 0.39
N GLN A 74 -35.61 -37.31 1.34
CA GLN A 74 -35.70 -36.79 2.71
C GLN A 74 -34.49 -37.22 3.56
N TYR A 75 -34.00 -36.30 4.38
CA TYR A 75 -32.86 -36.49 5.28
C TYR A 75 -33.28 -37.20 6.58
N GLN A 76 -32.53 -38.21 7.01
CA GLN A 76 -32.61 -38.80 8.36
C GLN A 76 -31.23 -38.76 9.05
N PRO A 77 -31.13 -38.22 10.28
CA PRO A 77 -29.85 -38.10 10.98
C PRO A 77 -29.54 -39.36 11.80
N ASN A 78 -28.40 -40.01 11.52
CA ASN A 78 -27.79 -40.98 12.41
C ASN A 78 -26.31 -40.62 12.63
N GLN A 79 -25.92 -40.55 13.90
CA GLN A 79 -24.55 -40.55 14.42
C GLN A 79 -24.49 -41.64 15.52
N PRO A 80 -23.31 -42.08 16.01
CA PRO A 80 -21.94 -41.91 15.51
C PRO A 80 -21.15 -43.25 15.45
N GLY A 81 -20.25 -43.41 14.49
CA GLY A 81 -19.36 -44.58 14.47
C GLY A 81 -18.37 -44.56 13.31
N ASN A 82 -17.24 -43.89 13.53
CA ASN A 82 -15.95 -44.00 12.82
C ASN A 82 -15.96 -43.91 11.27
N PRO A 83 -15.58 -42.78 10.65
CA PRO A 83 -15.38 -42.74 9.20
C PRO A 83 -14.03 -43.40 8.84
N GLU A 84 -14.12 -44.49 8.10
CA GLU A 84 -13.00 -45.09 7.38
C GLU A 84 -12.53 -44.10 6.30
N VAL A 85 -11.26 -43.70 6.37
CA VAL A 85 -10.65 -42.73 5.45
C VAL A 85 -10.43 -43.41 4.10
N VAL A 86 -11.23 -43.03 3.10
CA VAL A 86 -10.91 -43.31 1.70
C VAL A 86 -10.01 -42.18 1.22
N VAL A 87 -8.71 -42.48 1.10
CA VAL A 87 -7.75 -41.59 0.43
C VAL A 87 -8.01 -41.70 -1.07
N VAL A 88 -8.52 -40.62 -1.67
CA VAL A 88 -8.49 -40.44 -3.12
C VAL A 88 -7.37 -39.44 -3.38
N GLU A 89 -6.26 -39.93 -3.94
CA GLU A 89 -5.25 -39.08 -4.55
C GLU A 89 -5.79 -38.63 -5.90
N ASP A 90 -6.04 -37.33 -6.06
CA ASP A 90 -5.83 -36.63 -7.32
C ASP A 90 -5.66 -35.13 -7.06
N THR A 91 -4.56 -34.60 -7.58
CA THR A 91 -4.06 -33.24 -7.47
C THR A 91 -4.71 -32.29 -8.47
N ASP A 92 -4.74 -31.01 -8.08
CA ASP A 92 -4.98 -29.81 -8.91
C ASP A 92 -6.42 -29.45 -9.28
N ILE A 93 -7.16 -29.04 -8.24
CA ILE A 93 -8.25 -28.07 -8.40
C ILE A 93 -7.93 -26.88 -7.48
N ASN A 94 -7.30 -25.83 -8.02
CA ASN A 94 -7.21 -24.53 -7.36
C ASN A 94 -8.55 -23.79 -7.50
N VAL A 95 -9.54 -24.26 -6.76
CA VAL A 95 -10.72 -23.48 -6.41
C VAL A 95 -10.39 -22.92 -5.04
N ASP A 96 -10.34 -21.59 -4.93
CA ASP A 96 -10.23 -20.89 -3.65
C ASP A 96 -11.52 -21.18 -2.86
N VAL A 97 -11.53 -22.34 -2.20
CA VAL A 97 -12.58 -22.79 -1.29
C VAL A 97 -12.58 -21.77 -0.19
N PHE A 98 -13.66 -20.97 -0.11
CA PHE A 98 -13.93 -19.98 0.93
C PHE A 98 -13.23 -20.34 2.25
N SER A 99 -12.03 -19.79 2.45
CA SER A 99 -11.27 -19.98 3.68
C SER A 99 -12.04 -19.24 4.76
N TYR A 100 -12.98 -19.92 5.41
CA TYR A 100 -13.43 -19.52 6.72
C TYR A 100 -12.18 -19.56 7.60
N ASN A 101 -11.61 -18.38 7.89
CA ASN A 101 -10.66 -18.18 8.99
C ASN A 101 -11.42 -18.39 10.32
N LEU A 102 -12.00 -19.57 10.50
CA LEU A 102 -12.59 -20.10 11.74
C LEU A 102 -11.45 -20.57 12.67
N GLY A 103 -10.37 -19.80 12.71
CA GLY A 103 -9.24 -20.01 13.59
C GLY A 103 -9.39 -19.18 14.85
N THR A 104 -8.74 -19.61 15.91
CA THR A 104 -8.48 -18.80 17.09
C THR A 104 -7.02 -18.37 17.08
N CYS A 105 -6.64 -17.48 17.98
CA CYS A 105 -5.25 -17.10 18.19
C CYS A 105 -4.35 -18.31 18.51
N ALA A 106 -4.91 -19.35 19.14
CA ALA A 106 -4.17 -20.58 19.43
C ALA A 106 -3.84 -21.39 18.17
N SER A 107 -4.68 -21.36 17.13
CA SER A 107 -4.46 -22.11 15.88
C SER A 107 -3.79 -21.29 14.79
N SER A 108 -3.94 -19.96 14.82
CA SER A 108 -3.64 -19.08 13.69
C SER A 108 -2.82 -17.85 14.06
N GLY A 109 -2.29 -17.77 15.28
CA GLY A 109 -1.53 -16.61 15.76
C GLY A 109 -0.27 -16.30 14.93
N ASN A 110 0.28 -17.31 14.23
CA ASN A 110 1.42 -17.14 13.32
C ASN A 110 1.10 -16.33 12.05
N LYS A 111 -0.17 -16.01 11.77
CA LYS A 111 -0.56 -15.12 10.65
C LYS A 111 -0.47 -13.64 11.01
N CYS A 112 -0.35 -13.29 12.29
CA CYS A 112 -0.13 -11.91 12.72
C CYS A 112 1.34 -11.52 12.55
N SER A 113 1.61 -10.21 12.46
CA SER A 113 2.97 -9.70 12.54
C SER A 113 3.64 -10.13 13.85
N GLN A 114 4.96 -10.35 13.83
CA GLN A 114 5.76 -10.52 15.05
C GLN A 114 5.67 -9.33 16.02
N PHE A 115 5.25 -8.16 15.52
CA PHE A 115 5.03 -6.94 16.29
C PHE A 115 3.55 -6.68 16.61
N ALA A 116 2.70 -7.71 16.48
CA ALA A 116 1.28 -7.63 16.77
C ALA A 116 0.87 -8.64 17.85
N ASP A 117 -0.23 -8.32 18.52
CA ASP A 117 -0.95 -9.23 19.40
C ASP A 117 -2.20 -9.76 18.69
N CYS A 118 -2.44 -11.05 18.88
CA CYS A 118 -3.65 -11.70 18.38
C CYS A 118 -4.75 -11.62 19.44
N LYS A 119 -5.96 -11.25 19.03
CA LYS A 119 -7.15 -11.22 19.88
C LYS A 119 -8.28 -12.05 19.28
N ASP A 120 -8.81 -12.98 20.07
CA ASP A 120 -9.99 -13.76 19.74
C ASP A 120 -11.28 -12.95 19.90
N TYR A 121 -12.22 -13.19 18.99
CA TYR A 121 -13.57 -12.66 18.92
C TYR A 121 -14.57 -13.82 18.75
N SER A 122 -15.86 -13.55 18.90
CA SER A 122 -16.90 -14.58 18.82
C SER A 122 -16.96 -15.28 17.46
N SER A 123 -16.52 -14.62 16.38
CA SER A 123 -16.58 -15.14 15.01
C SER A 123 -15.22 -15.51 14.42
N GLY A 124 -14.11 -15.29 15.11
CA GLY A 124 -12.73 -15.50 14.61
C GLY A 124 -11.71 -14.69 15.42
N TYR A 125 -10.58 -14.29 14.84
CA TYR A 125 -9.55 -13.48 15.52
C TYR A 125 -9.14 -12.28 14.67
N CYS A 126 -8.55 -11.25 15.30
CA CYS A 126 -7.87 -10.16 14.60
C CYS A 126 -6.50 -9.90 15.22
N CYS A 127 -5.59 -9.36 14.40
CA CYS A 127 -4.28 -8.90 14.81
C CYS A 127 -4.29 -7.40 15.11
N HIS A 128 -3.55 -6.96 16.12
CA HIS A 128 -3.41 -5.56 16.51
C HIS A 128 -1.94 -5.24 16.75
N CYS A 129 -1.40 -4.20 16.11
CA CYS A 129 0.00 -3.82 16.33
C CYS A 129 0.24 -3.43 17.80
N ARG A 130 1.40 -3.83 18.34
CA ARG A 130 1.82 -3.48 19.70
C ARG A 130 2.16 -1.99 19.79
N PRO A 131 2.10 -1.38 20.99
CA PRO A 131 2.52 0.01 21.19
C PRO A 131 3.92 0.30 20.64
N GLY A 132 4.07 1.42 19.92
CA GLY A 132 5.30 1.77 19.19
C GLY A 132 5.34 1.23 17.76
N PHE A 133 4.31 0.51 17.32
CA PHE A 133 4.11 0.04 15.95
C PHE A 133 2.71 0.41 15.46
N TYR A 134 2.58 0.66 14.16
CA TYR A 134 1.31 0.95 13.50
C TYR A 134 1.12 0.10 12.25
N GLY A 135 -0.15 -0.07 11.84
CA GLY A 135 -0.55 -0.92 10.72
C GLY A 135 -1.85 -1.69 11.01
N ASN A 136 -2.18 -2.65 10.15
CA ASN A 136 -3.40 -3.45 10.25
C ASN A 136 -3.26 -4.71 11.14
N GLY A 137 -2.14 -4.85 11.87
CA GLY A 137 -1.84 -6.01 12.73
C GLY A 137 -1.25 -7.22 12.01
N ILE A 138 -1.61 -7.44 10.74
CA ILE A 138 -0.92 -8.43 9.89
C ILE A 138 0.43 -7.84 9.45
N GLN A 139 0.44 -6.55 9.15
CA GLN A 139 1.61 -5.77 8.80
C GLN A 139 1.75 -4.65 9.83
N CYS A 140 2.89 -4.61 10.50
CA CYS A 140 3.21 -3.62 11.52
C CYS A 140 4.59 -3.05 11.25
N THR A 141 4.71 -1.72 11.32
CA THR A 141 5.97 -1.02 11.17
C THR A 141 6.19 -0.08 12.35
N ALA A 142 7.46 0.15 12.71
CA ALA A 142 7.78 0.97 13.86
C ALA A 142 7.45 2.44 13.60
N GLU A 143 6.93 3.14 14.61
CA GLU A 143 6.67 4.57 14.54
C GLU A 143 7.94 5.37 14.21
N GLY A 144 7.80 6.37 13.34
CA GLY A 144 8.91 7.24 12.92
C GLY A 144 9.96 6.59 12.01
N LYS A 145 9.84 5.28 11.72
CA LYS A 145 10.71 4.61 10.75
C LYS A 145 10.40 5.10 9.33
N PRO A 146 11.39 5.61 8.58
CA PRO A 146 11.19 5.97 7.19
C PRO A 146 10.76 4.76 6.36
N GLN A 147 9.81 4.97 5.45
CA GLN A 147 9.25 3.89 4.63
C GLN A 147 9.80 3.97 3.21
N ARG A 148 10.10 2.81 2.63
CA ARG A 148 10.55 2.69 1.25
C ARG A 148 9.52 1.92 0.44
N THR A 149 9.41 2.26 -0.83
CA THR A 149 8.55 1.53 -1.77
C THR A 149 9.34 1.22 -3.02
N ASN A 150 9.25 -0.02 -3.47
CA ASN A 150 9.77 -0.44 -4.77
C ASN A 150 8.60 -0.88 -5.63
N GLY A 151 8.62 -0.49 -6.89
CA GLY A 151 7.61 -0.93 -7.81
C GLY A 151 8.01 -0.85 -9.26
N LYS A 152 7.17 -1.47 -10.08
CA LYS A 152 7.30 -1.45 -11.52
C LYS A 152 6.14 -0.70 -12.14
N LEU A 153 6.43 0.07 -13.17
CA LEU A 153 5.45 0.82 -13.94
C LEU A 153 5.36 0.24 -15.35
N HIS A 154 4.12 -0.01 -15.78
CA HIS A 154 3.77 -0.53 -17.09
C HIS A 154 2.64 0.28 -17.69
N GLY A 155 2.60 0.41 -19.00
CA GLY A 155 1.47 1.07 -19.62
C GLY A 155 1.59 1.33 -21.11
N LYS A 156 0.46 1.79 -21.64
CA LYS A 156 0.26 2.15 -23.03
C LYS A 156 -0.53 3.44 -23.06
N VAL A 157 0.17 4.55 -23.29
CA VAL A 157 -0.40 5.89 -23.14
C VAL A 157 -0.30 6.66 -24.45
N TYR A 158 -1.43 7.18 -24.91
CA TYR A 158 -1.49 8.10 -26.04
C TYR A 158 -1.30 9.53 -25.55
N VAL A 159 -0.43 10.29 -26.22
CA VAL A 159 -0.16 11.70 -25.89
C VAL A 159 -0.82 12.61 -26.93
N GLY A 160 -1.60 13.59 -26.48
CA GLY A 160 -2.25 14.58 -27.34
C GLY A 160 -3.12 13.93 -28.41
N SER A 161 -2.90 14.27 -29.67
CA SER A 161 -3.57 13.69 -30.85
C SER A 161 -2.78 12.56 -31.53
N SER A 162 -1.69 12.09 -30.91
CA SER A 162 -0.85 11.03 -31.50
C SER A 162 -1.66 9.78 -31.85
N PRO A 163 -1.47 9.21 -33.06
CA PRO A 163 -2.14 7.98 -33.49
C PRO A 163 -1.51 6.73 -32.87
N SER A 164 -0.24 6.80 -32.46
CA SER A 164 0.49 5.70 -31.82
C SER A 164 0.72 5.99 -30.34
N PRO A 165 0.55 4.99 -29.46
CA PRO A 165 0.83 5.13 -28.04
C PRO A 165 2.33 4.99 -27.75
N VAL A 166 2.75 5.55 -26.63
CA VAL A 166 4.04 5.28 -26.00
C VAL A 166 3.84 4.10 -25.05
N GLU A 167 4.60 3.04 -25.26
CA GLU A 167 4.59 1.84 -24.42
C GLU A 167 5.81 1.84 -23.51
N PHE A 168 5.61 1.44 -22.25
CA PHE A 168 6.66 1.30 -21.25
C PHE A 168 6.39 0.04 -20.43
N THR A 169 7.41 -0.80 -20.25
CA THR A 169 7.25 -2.18 -19.79
C THR A 169 8.24 -2.50 -18.68
N GLY A 170 7.98 -2.00 -17.47
CA GLY A 170 8.76 -2.36 -16.28
C GLY A 170 9.74 -1.30 -15.81
N ASN A 171 9.40 -0.03 -16.04
CA ASN A 171 10.12 1.11 -15.50
C ASN A 171 10.16 1.06 -13.97
N ASP A 172 11.32 1.36 -13.40
CA ASP A 172 11.49 1.35 -11.95
C ASP A 172 10.87 2.56 -11.29
N LEU A 173 10.07 2.30 -10.25
CA LEU A 173 9.53 3.28 -9.32
C LEU A 173 10.15 3.04 -7.95
N HIS A 174 10.79 4.07 -7.41
CA HIS A 174 11.30 4.09 -6.04
C HIS A 174 10.67 5.23 -5.25
N SER A 175 10.28 4.94 -4.02
CA SER A 175 9.75 5.94 -3.09
C SER A 175 10.48 5.92 -1.76
N TYR A 176 10.57 7.10 -1.15
CA TYR A 176 11.03 7.29 0.22
C TYR A 176 10.08 8.24 0.96
N VAL A 177 9.59 7.82 2.12
CA VAL A 177 8.68 8.61 2.96
C VAL A 177 9.27 8.86 4.32
N VAL A 178 9.34 10.14 4.70
CA VAL A 178 9.68 10.58 6.05
C VAL A 178 8.37 10.70 6.83
N VAL A 179 8.00 9.63 7.53
CA VAL A 179 6.67 9.47 8.17
C VAL A 179 6.36 10.61 9.15
N ASN A 180 7.33 11.03 9.97
CA ASN A 180 7.15 12.09 10.96
C ASN A 180 6.88 13.47 10.35
N GLU A 181 7.21 13.68 9.06
CA GLU A 181 6.94 14.91 8.32
C GLU A 181 5.77 14.76 7.34
N GLY A 182 5.27 13.54 7.12
CA GLY A 182 4.31 13.22 6.07
C GLY A 182 4.86 13.45 4.64
N ARG A 183 6.18 13.65 4.50
CA ARG A 183 6.80 14.01 3.23
C ARG A 183 7.17 12.75 2.43
N SER A 184 6.66 12.67 1.22
CA SER A 184 6.91 11.56 0.30
C SER A 184 7.66 12.02 -0.94
N TYR A 185 8.68 11.26 -1.34
CA TYR A 185 9.47 11.44 -2.56
C TYR A 185 9.29 10.21 -3.44
N VAL A 186 8.92 10.41 -4.70
CA VAL A 186 8.78 9.32 -5.69
C VAL A 186 9.66 9.66 -6.89
N ALA A 187 10.42 8.68 -7.36
CA ALA A 187 11.20 8.75 -8.58
C ALA A 187 10.80 7.58 -9.49
N ILE A 188 10.59 7.87 -10.78
CA ILE A 188 10.29 6.89 -11.80
C ILE A 188 11.32 7.05 -12.92
N SER A 189 12.10 6.01 -13.17
CA SER A 189 13.20 6.02 -14.13
C SER A 189 12.76 5.59 -15.52
N GLU A 190 13.59 5.88 -16.52
CA GLU A 190 13.46 5.40 -17.91
C GLU A 190 12.17 5.85 -18.61
N ILE A 191 11.59 6.98 -18.19
CA ILE A 191 10.37 7.53 -18.78
C ILE A 191 10.72 8.18 -20.12
N PRO A 192 10.18 7.71 -21.26
CA PRO A 192 10.56 8.23 -22.57
C PRO A 192 10.28 9.73 -22.69
N SER A 193 11.18 10.46 -23.36
CA SER A 193 11.06 11.91 -23.58
C SER A 193 9.79 12.34 -24.32
N SER A 194 9.19 11.45 -25.10
CA SER A 194 7.88 11.65 -25.76
C SER A 194 6.69 11.64 -24.80
N LEU A 195 6.88 11.13 -23.58
CA LEU A 195 5.85 10.95 -22.57
C LEU A 195 6.11 11.80 -21.31
N GLY A 196 7.37 11.93 -20.90
CA GLY A 196 7.80 12.55 -19.64
C GLY A 196 7.15 13.91 -19.32
N PRO A 197 7.24 14.92 -20.21
CA PRO A 197 6.62 16.22 -19.96
C PRO A 197 5.11 16.14 -19.70
N SER A 198 4.42 15.25 -20.41
CA SER A 198 2.96 15.08 -20.33
C SER A 198 2.53 14.27 -19.10
N LEU A 199 3.44 13.56 -18.43
CA LEU A 199 3.17 12.89 -17.15
C LEU A 199 3.30 13.82 -15.94
N GLN A 200 3.88 15.03 -16.09
CA GLN A 200 4.05 15.96 -14.97
C GLN A 200 2.76 16.27 -14.17
N PRO A 201 1.58 16.44 -14.78
CA PRO A 201 0.34 16.67 -14.03
C PRO A 201 -0.07 15.48 -13.13
N LEU A 202 0.41 14.27 -13.40
CA LEU A 202 -0.02 13.03 -12.76
C LEU A 202 0.71 12.74 -11.44
N ALA A 203 0.97 13.77 -10.62
CA ALA A 203 1.57 13.60 -9.30
C ALA A 203 0.82 12.61 -8.39
N ALA A 204 -0.47 12.40 -8.66
CA ALA A 204 -1.31 11.42 -7.98
C ALA A 204 -0.77 9.98 -8.01
N VAL A 205 0.07 9.62 -9.00
CA VAL A 205 0.74 8.31 -9.07
C VAL A 205 1.56 8.05 -7.80
N GLY A 206 2.17 9.09 -7.24
CA GLY A 206 2.85 9.04 -5.94
C GLY A 206 1.93 9.33 -4.74
N SER A 207 0.78 9.96 -4.94
CA SER A 207 -0.10 10.38 -3.84
C SER A 207 -0.70 9.23 -3.05
N VAL A 208 -0.92 8.05 -3.65
CA VAL A 208 -1.40 6.90 -2.86
C VAL A 208 -0.39 6.45 -1.81
N ILE A 209 0.92 6.58 -2.11
CA ILE A 209 2.00 6.30 -1.15
C ILE A 209 2.01 7.39 -0.07
N GLY A 210 1.83 8.65 -0.49
CA GLY A 210 1.65 9.79 0.42
C GLY A 210 0.46 9.63 1.37
N TRP A 211 -0.67 9.10 0.88
CA TRP A 211 -1.86 8.78 1.68
C TRP A 211 -1.61 7.61 2.63
N ALA A 212 -0.95 6.55 2.17
CA ALA A 212 -0.65 5.38 2.97
C ALA A 212 0.17 5.74 4.21
N PHE A 213 1.08 6.71 4.10
CA PHE A 213 2.00 7.12 5.16
C PHE A 213 1.84 8.59 5.56
N ALA A 214 0.64 9.15 5.38
CA ALA A 214 0.36 10.53 5.76
C ALA A 214 0.60 10.73 7.26
N LEU A 215 1.02 11.94 7.64
CA LEU A 215 1.16 12.31 9.04
C LEU A 215 -0.22 12.33 9.69
N GLU A 216 -0.41 11.48 10.70
CA GLU A 216 -1.66 11.33 11.44
C GLU A 216 -1.89 12.52 12.37
N GLN A 217 -3.05 13.18 12.24
CA GLN A 217 -3.54 14.11 13.25
C GLN A 217 -4.30 13.34 14.35
N PRO A 218 -4.38 13.89 15.59
CA PRO A 218 -5.04 13.22 16.70
C PRO A 218 -6.45 12.71 16.35
N GLY A 219 -6.68 11.40 16.51
CA GLY A 219 -7.97 10.77 16.23
C GLY A 219 -8.22 10.39 14.76
N PHE A 220 -7.23 10.54 13.88
CA PHE A 220 -7.26 10.15 12.47
C PHE A 220 -6.13 9.19 12.16
N LYS A 221 -6.35 8.29 11.19
CA LYS A 221 -5.37 7.24 10.82
C LYS A 221 -5.02 7.31 9.34
N ASN A 222 -3.77 7.09 8.98
CA ASN A 222 -3.35 7.04 7.58
C ASN A 222 -3.75 5.71 6.92
N GLY A 223 -3.50 5.57 5.61
CA GLY A 223 -3.89 4.37 4.88
C GLY A 223 -3.26 3.10 5.45
N PHE A 224 -1.95 3.12 5.75
CA PHE A 224 -1.24 1.94 6.26
C PHE A 224 -1.75 1.51 7.63
N SER A 225 -2.04 2.45 8.54
CA SER A 225 -2.64 2.17 9.85
C SER A 225 -4.02 1.52 9.76
N ILE A 226 -4.79 1.80 8.70
CA ILE A 226 -6.15 1.27 8.54
C ILE A 226 -6.14 -0.07 7.79
N ILE A 227 -5.45 -0.14 6.65
CA ILE A 227 -5.57 -1.27 5.71
C ILE A 227 -4.25 -2.01 5.48
N GLY A 228 -3.15 -1.55 6.07
CA GLY A 228 -1.81 -2.10 5.82
C GLY A 228 -1.28 -1.73 4.44
N GLY A 229 -0.33 -2.52 3.96
CA GLY A 229 0.32 -2.37 2.67
C GLY A 229 -0.24 -3.30 1.58
N GLU A 230 -1.36 -3.97 1.80
CA GLU A 230 -1.97 -4.87 0.81
C GLU A 230 -3.34 -4.35 0.37
N PHE A 231 -3.39 -3.77 -0.83
CA PHE A 231 -4.61 -3.19 -1.38
C PHE A 231 -4.47 -2.93 -2.88
N THR A 232 -5.60 -2.67 -3.54
CA THR A 232 -5.65 -2.26 -4.94
C THR A 232 -6.31 -0.89 -5.06
N LEU A 233 -5.62 0.05 -5.70
CA LEU A 233 -6.19 1.32 -6.15
C LEU A 233 -6.58 1.22 -7.62
N ARG A 234 -7.80 1.68 -7.93
CA ARG A 234 -8.22 2.01 -9.29
C ARG A 234 -8.60 3.48 -9.35
N ALA A 235 -7.93 4.23 -10.22
CA ALA A 235 -8.21 5.63 -10.46
C ALA A 235 -8.55 5.87 -11.94
N GLU A 236 -9.50 6.77 -12.15
CA GLU A 236 -9.85 7.32 -13.46
C GLU A 236 -9.63 8.82 -13.42
N VAL A 237 -8.92 9.33 -14.43
CA VAL A 237 -8.61 10.75 -14.61
C VAL A 237 -9.26 11.21 -15.89
N THR A 238 -9.98 12.33 -15.84
CA THR A 238 -10.52 13.00 -17.03
C THR A 238 -9.93 14.39 -17.13
N PHE A 239 -9.29 14.70 -18.25
CA PHE A 239 -8.67 15.99 -18.51
C PHE A 239 -9.65 16.92 -19.23
N GLN A 240 -9.68 18.19 -18.85
CA GLN A 240 -10.53 19.21 -19.46
C GLN A 240 -9.64 20.28 -20.12
N PRO A 241 -10.06 20.82 -21.29
CA PRO A 241 -11.35 20.60 -21.97
C PRO A 241 -11.40 19.41 -22.96
N GLY A 242 -10.27 18.72 -23.21
CA GLY A 242 -10.17 17.70 -24.27
C GLY A 242 -10.92 16.38 -23.99
N ASN A 243 -11.41 16.18 -22.76
CA ASN A 243 -12.06 14.95 -22.29
C ASN A 243 -11.21 13.69 -22.49
N GLU A 244 -9.88 13.83 -22.56
CA GLU A 244 -8.98 12.69 -22.55
C GLU A 244 -9.11 11.95 -21.21
N ARG A 245 -9.02 10.62 -21.26
CA ARG A 245 -9.19 9.77 -20.09
C ARG A 245 -8.01 8.83 -19.92
N LEU A 246 -7.53 8.75 -18.68
CA LEU A 246 -6.50 7.82 -18.25
C LEU A 246 -7.04 6.94 -17.13
N THR A 247 -6.80 5.65 -17.23
CA THR A 247 -7.04 4.68 -16.14
C THR A 247 -5.70 4.31 -15.53
N ILE A 248 -5.64 4.35 -14.20
CA ILE A 248 -4.48 3.96 -13.41
C ILE A 248 -4.92 2.85 -12.47
N ARG A 249 -4.18 1.74 -12.46
CA ARG A 249 -4.36 0.63 -11.51
C ARG A 249 -3.06 0.43 -10.75
N GLN A 250 -3.11 0.47 -9.43
CA GLN A 250 -1.96 0.22 -8.56
C GLN A 250 -2.27 -0.94 -7.62
N GLU A 251 -1.39 -1.93 -7.59
CA GLU A 251 -1.51 -3.11 -6.73
C GLU A 251 -0.37 -3.11 -5.72
N PHE A 252 -0.71 -3.09 -4.44
CA PHE A 252 0.21 -3.14 -3.32
C PHE A 252 0.16 -4.54 -2.70
N LYS A 253 1.33 -5.16 -2.51
CA LYS A 253 1.48 -6.56 -2.07
C LYS A 253 2.05 -6.69 -0.67
N GLY A 254 2.09 -5.60 0.08
CA GLY A 254 2.67 -5.57 1.40
C GLY A 254 4.16 -5.25 1.45
N ILE A 255 4.70 -5.39 2.65
CA ILE A 255 6.12 -5.20 2.95
C ILE A 255 6.86 -6.52 2.71
N ASP A 256 7.95 -6.48 1.94
CA ASP A 256 8.80 -7.64 1.67
C ASP A 256 9.82 -7.94 2.78
N GLU A 257 10.62 -8.98 2.59
CA GLU A 257 11.68 -9.41 3.52
C GLU A 257 12.79 -8.34 3.72
N HIS A 258 12.91 -7.42 2.76
CA HIS A 258 13.86 -6.31 2.78
C HIS A 258 13.24 -5.02 3.33
N ASP A 259 12.02 -5.09 3.87
CA ASP A 259 11.31 -3.96 4.47
C ASP A 259 10.92 -2.86 3.45
N HIS A 260 10.69 -3.25 2.20
CA HIS A 260 10.13 -2.38 1.16
C HIS A 260 8.65 -2.69 0.94
N LEU A 261 7.83 -1.65 0.90
CA LEU A 261 6.47 -1.79 0.35
C LEU A 261 6.58 -2.12 -1.15
N VAL A 262 5.99 -3.23 -1.57
CA VAL A 262 6.04 -3.68 -2.96
C VAL A 262 4.78 -3.26 -3.68
N MET A 263 4.94 -2.67 -4.87
CA MET A 263 3.80 -2.27 -5.69
C MET A 263 4.00 -2.47 -7.20
N SER A 264 2.91 -2.50 -7.95
CA SER A 264 2.92 -2.43 -9.42
C SER A 264 1.91 -1.40 -9.89
N THR A 265 2.26 -0.61 -10.90
CA THR A 265 1.37 0.39 -11.52
C THR A 265 1.15 0.05 -12.99
N THR A 266 -0.12 0.08 -13.41
CA THR A 266 -0.53 -0.03 -14.82
C THR A 266 -1.27 1.23 -15.25
N MET A 267 -0.89 1.80 -16.38
CA MET A 267 -1.53 2.97 -16.97
C MET A 267 -2.03 2.69 -18.39
N ASP A 268 -3.27 3.03 -18.67
CA ASP A 268 -3.88 2.88 -20.00
C ASP A 268 -4.81 4.05 -20.32
N GLY A 269 -4.66 4.63 -21.50
CA GLY A 269 -5.54 5.69 -21.98
C GLY A 269 -4.82 6.81 -22.71
N ARG A 270 -5.43 8.00 -22.69
CA ARG A 270 -4.93 9.20 -23.37
C ARG A 270 -4.77 10.34 -22.39
N ILE A 271 -3.70 11.11 -22.55
CA ILE A 271 -3.39 12.31 -21.78
C ILE A 271 -3.16 13.50 -22.71
N PRO A 272 -3.44 14.74 -22.27
CA PRO A 272 -3.13 15.93 -23.06
C PRO A 272 -1.62 16.09 -23.23
N GLU A 273 -1.21 16.65 -24.36
CA GLU A 273 0.18 16.96 -24.61
C GLU A 273 0.63 18.17 -23.77
N VAL A 274 1.78 18.03 -23.13
CA VAL A 274 2.55 19.12 -22.54
C VAL A 274 3.80 19.33 -23.40
N PRO A 275 3.99 20.53 -23.97
CA PRO A 275 5.13 20.80 -24.84
C PRO A 275 6.48 20.54 -24.15
N TYR A 276 7.48 20.16 -24.95
CA TYR A 276 8.83 19.97 -24.44
C TYR A 276 9.40 21.28 -23.87
N GLY A 277 10.07 21.18 -22.72
CA GLY A 277 10.61 22.33 -22.00
C GLY A 277 9.59 23.06 -21.11
N SER A 278 8.30 22.70 -21.17
CA SER A 278 7.29 23.23 -20.24
C SER A 278 7.43 22.63 -18.84
N THR A 279 7.03 23.41 -17.84
CA THR A 279 6.94 22.95 -16.45
C THR A 279 5.48 22.95 -15.99
N VAL A 280 5.13 22.05 -15.07
CA VAL A 280 3.79 21.98 -14.49
C VAL A 280 3.82 22.39 -13.04
N THR A 281 2.93 23.31 -12.66
CA THR A 281 2.71 23.73 -11.28
C THR A 281 1.37 23.21 -10.78
N ILE A 282 1.40 22.56 -9.61
CA ILE A 282 0.21 22.02 -8.93
C ILE A 282 0.12 22.73 -7.57
N GLY A 283 -1.01 23.39 -7.30
CA GLY A 283 -1.25 24.05 -6.02
C GLY A 283 -1.51 23.06 -4.88
N PRO A 284 -1.45 23.50 -3.62
CA PRO A 284 -1.91 22.69 -2.49
C PRO A 284 -3.39 22.34 -2.65
N TYR A 285 -3.77 21.15 -2.23
CA TYR A 285 -5.14 20.65 -2.35
C TYR A 285 -5.52 19.75 -1.19
N SER A 286 -6.81 19.54 -1.02
CA SER A 286 -7.35 18.58 -0.05
C SER A 286 -8.27 17.58 -0.72
N GLU A 287 -8.26 16.35 -0.23
CA GLU A 287 -9.10 15.26 -0.72
C GLU A 287 -9.88 14.60 0.41
N ILE A 288 -11.16 14.39 0.19
CA ILE A 288 -12.01 13.67 1.13
C ILE A 288 -11.97 12.19 0.78
N TYR A 289 -11.62 11.38 1.76
CA TYR A 289 -11.67 9.91 1.68
C TYR A 289 -12.87 9.42 2.48
N GLN A 290 -13.75 8.67 1.82
CA GLN A 290 -14.92 8.05 2.43
C GLN A 290 -14.63 6.58 2.68
N TYR A 291 -14.81 6.15 3.91
CA TYR A 291 -14.45 4.81 4.37
C TYR A 291 -15.70 3.95 4.54
N SER A 292 -15.66 2.74 3.98
CA SER A 292 -16.69 1.72 4.08
C SER A 292 -16.02 0.35 4.22
N ASN A 293 -16.83 -0.70 4.39
CA ASN A 293 -16.30 -2.06 4.55
C ASN A 293 -15.53 -2.50 3.29
N ASN A 294 -14.22 -2.75 3.44
CA ASN A 294 -13.32 -3.17 2.36
C ASN A 294 -13.27 -2.23 1.14
N LEU A 295 -13.72 -0.98 1.30
CA LEU A 295 -13.85 -0.03 0.21
C LEU A 295 -13.60 1.39 0.71
N ILE A 296 -12.69 2.10 0.04
CA ILE A 296 -12.47 3.53 0.26
C ILE A 296 -12.62 4.24 -1.08
N THR A 297 -13.36 5.35 -1.08
CA THR A 297 -13.60 6.14 -2.29
C THR A 297 -13.20 7.60 -2.09
N SER A 298 -12.76 8.22 -3.19
CA SER A 298 -12.49 9.65 -3.22
C SER A 298 -12.74 10.19 -4.63
N SER A 299 -13.17 11.45 -4.70
CA SER A 299 -13.33 12.18 -5.95
C SER A 299 -12.90 13.62 -5.73
N SER A 300 -12.11 14.16 -6.66
CA SER A 300 -11.65 15.55 -6.61
C SER A 300 -11.59 16.16 -8.00
N SER A 301 -11.75 17.47 -8.08
CA SER A 301 -11.54 18.27 -9.29
C SER A 301 -10.49 19.31 -8.95
N ARG A 302 -9.41 19.37 -9.72
CA ARG A 302 -8.31 20.29 -9.42
C ARG A 302 -7.69 20.84 -10.69
N ASP A 303 -7.01 21.96 -10.53
CA ASP A 303 -6.35 22.68 -11.60
C ASP A 303 -4.84 22.48 -11.53
N TYR A 304 -4.20 22.49 -12.69
CA TYR A 304 -2.75 22.55 -12.84
C TYR A 304 -2.40 23.59 -13.89
N VAL A 305 -1.25 24.24 -13.70
CA VAL A 305 -0.78 25.29 -14.61
C VAL A 305 0.38 24.75 -15.42
N VAL A 306 0.27 24.83 -16.74
CA VAL A 306 1.35 24.54 -17.68
C VAL A 306 2.06 25.85 -17.99
N ASN A 307 3.34 25.95 -17.64
CA ASN A 307 4.18 27.09 -17.96
C ASN A 307 5.04 26.72 -19.17
N SER A 308 4.82 27.40 -20.28
CA SER A 308 5.53 27.18 -21.54
C SER A 308 6.87 27.92 -21.58
N PRO A 309 7.84 27.47 -22.39
CA PRO A 309 9.15 28.12 -22.53
C PRO A 309 9.10 29.57 -23.05
N ASP A 310 8.03 29.94 -23.74
CA ASP A 310 7.79 31.29 -24.27
C ASP A 310 7.25 32.27 -23.21
N GLY A 311 7.06 31.81 -21.98
CA GLY A 311 6.52 32.60 -20.87
C GLY A 311 4.98 32.62 -20.82
N SER A 312 4.30 31.94 -21.74
CA SER A 312 2.85 31.76 -21.67
C SER A 312 2.48 30.74 -20.59
N THR A 313 1.34 30.96 -19.94
CA THR A 313 0.81 30.06 -18.90
C THR A 313 -0.61 29.66 -19.24
N GLU A 314 -0.91 28.37 -19.17
CA GLU A 314 -2.22 27.81 -19.43
C GLU A 314 -2.71 27.02 -18.21
N THR A 315 -3.86 27.41 -17.65
CA THR A 315 -4.52 26.65 -16.59
C THR A 315 -5.42 25.60 -17.20
N ARG A 316 -5.25 24.34 -16.79
CA ARG A 316 -6.06 23.20 -17.19
C ARG A 316 -6.64 22.51 -15.96
N THR A 317 -7.75 21.80 -16.15
CA THR A 317 -8.44 21.10 -15.07
C THR A 317 -8.42 19.60 -15.32
N TYR A 318 -8.35 18.83 -14.24
CA TYR A 318 -8.61 17.38 -14.29
C TYR A 318 -9.61 16.96 -13.20
N GLN A 319 -10.26 15.84 -13.44
CA GLN A 319 -11.19 15.23 -12.51
C GLN A 319 -10.70 13.84 -12.17
N TRP A 320 -10.54 13.60 -10.87
CA TRP A 320 -10.08 12.36 -10.30
C TRP A 320 -11.25 11.62 -9.66
N ARG A 321 -11.32 10.33 -9.95
CA ARG A 321 -12.21 9.41 -9.24
C ARG A 321 -11.44 8.15 -8.93
N GLN A 322 -11.36 7.81 -7.65
CA GLN A 322 -10.54 6.71 -7.18
C GLN A 322 -11.29 5.79 -6.21
N THR A 323 -10.88 4.53 -6.22
CA THR A 323 -11.43 3.47 -5.40
C THR A 323 -10.30 2.59 -4.92
N ILE A 324 -10.24 2.37 -3.60
CA ILE A 324 -9.26 1.50 -2.95
C ILE A 324 -10.02 0.32 -2.36
N THR A 325 -9.58 -0.89 -2.70
CA THR A 325 -10.14 -2.15 -2.21
C THR A 325 -9.08 -2.93 -1.46
N PHE A 326 -9.47 -3.55 -0.35
CA PHE A 326 -8.58 -4.25 0.58
C PHE A 326 -9.38 -5.29 1.37
N GLN A 327 -8.70 -6.06 2.21
CA GLN A 327 -9.34 -7.02 3.10
C GLN A 327 -9.10 -6.63 4.56
N SER A 328 -10.16 -6.25 5.27
CA SER A 328 -10.13 -6.01 6.72
C SER A 328 -10.51 -7.27 7.50
N CYS A 329 -10.07 -7.33 8.75
CA CYS A 329 -10.56 -8.32 9.69
C CYS A 329 -12.09 -8.18 9.89
N GLN A 330 -12.85 -9.25 9.68
CA GLN A 330 -14.31 -9.25 9.78
C GLN A 330 -14.84 -9.56 11.19
N HIS A 331 -13.94 -9.89 12.13
CA HIS A 331 -14.29 -10.43 13.44
C HIS A 331 -14.23 -9.40 14.57
N GLY A 332 -13.40 -8.37 14.38
CA GLY A 332 -13.21 -7.30 15.36
C GLY A 332 -14.37 -6.32 15.37
N ASP A 333 -14.49 -5.56 16.46
CA ASP A 333 -15.33 -4.36 16.49
C ASP A 333 -14.94 -3.48 15.32
N SER A 334 -15.79 -3.55 14.30
CA SER A 334 -15.48 -3.18 12.94
C SER A 334 -15.40 -1.66 12.95
N TRP A 335 -14.23 -1.11 12.66
CA TRP A 335 -14.09 0.31 12.31
C TRP A 335 -14.45 1.33 13.41
N GLY A 336 -14.64 0.93 14.67
CA GLY A 336 -15.03 1.87 15.74
C GLY A 336 -14.07 3.05 15.92
N ASP A 337 -12.78 2.83 15.64
CA ASP A 337 -11.73 3.84 15.75
C ASP A 337 -11.47 4.63 14.46
N VAL A 338 -12.03 4.22 13.33
CA VAL A 338 -11.80 4.87 12.03
C VAL A 338 -12.99 5.75 11.70
N LYS A 339 -12.74 7.03 11.43
CA LYS A 339 -13.80 7.96 11.06
C LYS A 339 -14.37 7.56 9.68
N PRO A 340 -15.70 7.63 9.47
CA PRO A 340 -16.32 7.36 8.17
C PRO A 340 -15.80 8.27 7.04
N THR A 341 -15.21 9.40 7.41
CA THR A 341 -14.64 10.37 6.47
C THR A 341 -13.40 10.99 7.10
N GLN A 342 -12.34 11.11 6.31
CA GLN A 342 -11.11 11.80 6.68
C GLN A 342 -10.65 12.70 5.53
N LEU A 343 -9.99 13.81 5.85
CA LEU A 343 -9.44 14.76 4.89
C LEU A 343 -7.93 14.57 4.77
N LEU A 344 -7.46 14.30 3.55
CA LEU A 344 -6.04 14.34 3.21
C LEU A 344 -5.69 15.76 2.75
N SER A 345 -4.81 16.44 3.45
CA SER A 345 -4.22 17.71 2.99
C SER A 345 -2.88 17.44 2.35
N VAL A 346 -2.70 17.93 1.12
CA VAL A 346 -1.50 17.74 0.31
C VAL A 346 -0.90 19.09 -0.04
N ASP A 347 0.29 19.33 0.49
CA ASP A 347 1.05 20.58 0.33
C ASP A 347 2.40 20.32 -0.36
N ASN A 348 3.05 21.40 -0.79
CA ASN A 348 4.40 21.39 -1.39
C ASN A 348 4.53 20.37 -2.54
N VAL A 349 3.51 20.33 -3.41
CA VAL A 349 3.49 19.42 -4.56
C VAL A 349 4.49 19.91 -5.60
N LEU A 350 5.50 19.09 -5.88
CA LEU A 350 6.49 19.31 -6.91
C LEU A 350 6.47 18.14 -7.87
N ALA A 351 6.34 18.44 -9.17
CA ALA A 351 6.47 17.48 -10.25
C ALA A 351 7.54 17.96 -11.21
N MET A 352 8.50 17.10 -11.54
CA MET A 352 9.55 17.44 -12.49
C MET A 352 9.93 16.24 -13.33
N TYR A 353 10.22 16.50 -14.60
CA TYR A 353 10.82 15.54 -15.51
C TYR A 353 12.21 16.06 -15.87
N ASP A 354 13.24 15.26 -15.59
CA ASP A 354 14.63 15.66 -15.83
C ASP A 354 15.17 15.13 -17.18
N PRO A 355 16.31 15.67 -17.66
CA PRO A 355 16.93 15.21 -18.91
C PRO A 355 17.47 13.77 -18.88
N ASN A 356 17.62 13.16 -17.70
CA ASN A 356 18.04 11.76 -17.54
C ASN A 356 16.85 10.80 -17.59
N GLU A 357 15.71 11.26 -18.12
CA GLU A 357 14.48 10.47 -18.25
C GLU A 357 13.89 10.03 -16.90
N VAL A 358 14.13 10.82 -15.84
CA VAL A 358 13.58 10.56 -14.51
C VAL A 358 12.45 11.52 -14.19
N MET A 359 11.28 10.95 -13.89
CA MET A 359 10.15 11.68 -13.33
C MET A 359 10.26 11.71 -11.80
N ARG A 360 10.13 12.87 -11.18
CA ARG A 360 10.11 13.02 -9.72
C ARG A 360 8.86 13.72 -9.23
N PHE A 361 8.28 13.16 -8.19
CA PHE A 361 7.19 13.76 -7.43
C PHE A 361 7.61 13.95 -5.98
N THR A 362 7.23 15.07 -5.39
CA THR A 362 7.38 15.34 -3.97
C THR A 362 6.13 16.00 -3.45
N MET A 363 5.69 15.62 -2.26
CA MET A 363 4.52 16.21 -1.61
C MET A 363 4.58 15.97 -0.10
N THR A 364 3.85 16.79 0.65
CA THR A 364 3.67 16.68 2.11
C THR A 364 2.23 16.33 2.38
N ASN A 365 1.98 15.24 3.11
CA ASN A 365 0.67 14.64 3.28
C ASN A 365 0.30 14.60 4.77
N LYS A 366 -0.86 15.16 5.12
CA LYS A 366 -1.42 15.12 6.48
C LYS A 366 -2.84 14.59 6.42
N ILE A 367 -3.20 13.65 7.29
CA ILE A 367 -4.57 13.09 7.37
C ILE A 367 -5.25 13.60 8.66
N GLY A 368 -6.45 14.16 8.53
CA GLY A 368 -7.13 14.83 9.64
C GLY A 368 -8.62 15.08 9.41
N ASP A 369 -9.17 16.01 10.18
CA ASP A 369 -10.60 16.37 10.14
C ASP A 369 -10.97 17.15 8.88
N VAL A 370 -12.21 16.95 8.44
CA VAL A 370 -12.82 17.60 7.27
C VAL A 370 -13.04 19.09 7.49
N ASN A 371 -13.18 19.54 8.75
CA ASN A 371 -13.37 20.96 9.06
C ASN A 371 -12.08 21.78 8.92
N GLY A 372 -10.94 21.16 8.61
CA GLY A 372 -9.67 21.86 8.49
C GLY A 372 -9.35 22.67 9.75
N GLY A 373 -9.76 22.17 10.93
CA GLY A 373 -9.42 22.79 12.21
C GLY A 373 -7.92 23.05 12.23
N GLU A 374 -7.52 24.21 12.77
CA GLU A 374 -6.09 24.56 12.87
C GLU A 374 -5.34 23.32 13.36
N PRO A 375 -4.36 22.82 12.59
CA PRO A 375 -3.64 21.65 13.03
C PRO A 375 -3.03 22.03 14.37
N GLU A 376 -3.43 21.35 15.45
CA GLU A 376 -2.60 21.29 16.65
C GLU A 376 -1.34 20.54 16.21
N GLU A 377 -0.43 21.28 15.56
CA GLU A 377 0.82 20.72 15.08
C GLU A 377 1.60 20.30 16.32
N ASN A 378 1.84 19.00 16.43
CA ASN A 378 2.51 18.48 17.60
C ASN A 378 3.87 19.20 17.77
N PRO A 379 4.15 19.79 18.94
CA PRO A 379 5.42 20.46 19.21
C PRO A 379 6.63 19.55 18.98
N CYS A 380 6.46 18.22 19.15
CA CYS A 380 7.48 17.22 18.84
C CYS A 380 7.83 17.16 17.36
N PHE A 381 6.85 17.35 16.46
CA PHE A 381 7.07 17.29 15.01
C PHE A 381 7.50 18.63 14.42
N THR A 382 7.11 19.75 15.05
CA THR A 382 7.48 21.10 14.59
C THR A 382 8.82 21.60 15.15
N GLY A 383 9.45 20.83 16.05
CA GLY A 383 10.64 21.27 16.78
C GLY A 383 10.37 22.42 17.77
N ARG A 384 9.10 22.73 18.02
CA ARG A 384 8.66 23.74 19.01
C ARG A 384 8.50 23.13 20.42
N HIS A 385 8.96 21.90 20.62
CA HIS A 385 8.91 21.23 21.91
C HIS A 385 9.94 21.81 22.89
N GLY A 386 9.57 21.91 24.16
CA GLY A 386 10.47 22.29 25.25
C GLY A 386 11.26 21.13 25.86
N CYS A 387 11.28 19.96 25.21
CA CYS A 387 11.98 18.78 25.74
C CYS A 387 13.49 19.00 25.84
N ASP A 388 14.09 18.49 26.92
CA ASP A 388 15.54 18.47 27.11
C ASP A 388 16.24 17.68 25.99
N THR A 389 17.50 18.01 25.71
CA THR A 389 18.34 17.32 24.71
C THR A 389 18.45 15.80 24.88
N ASN A 390 18.20 15.26 26.07
CA ASN A 390 18.23 13.82 26.34
C ASN A 390 16.83 13.18 26.45
N ALA A 391 15.76 13.94 26.20
CA ALA A 391 14.39 13.44 26.26
C ALA A 391 13.89 13.01 24.87
N ILE A 392 13.10 11.93 24.84
CA ILE A 392 12.38 11.51 23.64
C ILE A 392 11.04 12.23 23.62
N CYS A 393 10.84 13.11 22.64
CA CYS A 393 9.56 13.76 22.42
C CYS A 393 8.58 12.74 21.83
N ARG A 394 7.47 12.49 22.51
CA ARG A 394 6.39 11.62 22.02
C ARG A 394 5.13 12.44 21.78
N PRO A 395 4.38 12.15 20.70
CA PRO A 395 3.18 12.91 20.35
C PRO A 395 2.08 12.87 21.40
#